data_AF-A0A2R6B7T1-F1
#
_entry.id   AF-A0A2R6B7T1-F1
#
_cell.length_a   1.000
_cell.length_b   1.000
_cell.length_c   1.000
_cell.angle_alpha   90.00
_cell.angle_beta   90.00
_cell.angle_gamma   90.00
#
_symmetry.space_group_name_H-M   'P 1'
#
loop_
_entity.id
_entity.type
_entity.pdbx_description
1 polymer ?
#
loop_
_entity_poly.entity_id
_entity_poly.type
_entity_poly.pdbx_seq_one_letter_code
_entity_poly.pdbx_strand_id
1 'polypeptide(L)'
;MSGVIWDINITLEVITLILSIIMLLNFFRGFRGVRSTFTVGLTTISCVFAIQSGVSIYIYSYFSMHYGLELSLPLALLSTLELLGVATLFYLSQQ
;
A
#
# COMPACT_ATOMS: atom_id res chain seq x y z
N MET A 1 22.90 0.13 -10.31
CA MET A 1 21.61 0.62 -10.85
C MET A 1 20.42 -0.16 -10.33
N SER A 2 20.49 -1.48 -10.12
CA SER A 2 19.40 -2.28 -9.49
C SER A 2 18.98 -1.75 -8.12
N GLY A 3 19.94 -1.34 -7.28
CA GLY A 3 19.66 -0.79 -5.94
C GLY A 3 18.68 0.39 -5.95
N VAL A 4 18.82 1.32 -6.90
CA VAL A 4 17.95 2.51 -7.00
C VAL A 4 16.49 2.12 -7.26
N ILE A 5 16.22 1.08 -8.06
CA ILE A 5 14.85 0.64 -8.32
C ILE A 5 14.28 -0.12 -7.13
N TRP A 6 15.09 -0.90 -6.42
CA TRP A 6 14.67 -1.50 -5.15
C TRP A 6 14.31 -0.44 -4.12
N ASP A 7 15.09 0.64 -4.01
CA ASP A 7 14.79 1.77 -3.13
C ASP A 7 13.47 2.46 -3.52
N ILE A 8 13.21 2.63 -4.82
CA ILE A 8 11.93 3.15 -5.31
C ILE A 8 10.79 2.23 -4.90
N ASN A 9 10.92 0.91 -5.10
CA ASN A 9 9.87 -0.05 -4.72
C ASN A 9 9.57 0.02 -3.23
N ILE A 10 10.61 -0.01 -2.39
CA ILE A 10 10.45 0.12 -0.94
C ILE A 10 9.77 1.45 -0.59
N THR A 11 10.17 2.55 -1.23
CA THR A 11 9.57 3.88 -0.98
C THR A 11 8.09 3.90 -1.37
N LEU A 12 7.72 3.30 -2.50
CA LEU A 12 6.32 3.19 -2.93
C LEU A 12 5.48 2.39 -1.93
N GLU A 13 6.00 1.25 -1.45
CA GLU A 13 5.32 0.45 -0.43
C GLU A 13 5.20 1.18 0.91
N VAL A 14 6.21 1.95 1.31
CA VAL A 14 6.15 2.80 2.52
C VAL A 14 5.06 3.85 2.41
N ILE A 15 4.96 4.54 1.26
CA ILE A 15 3.91 5.53 1.02
C ILE A 15 2.53 4.86 1.06
N THR A 16 2.39 3.70 0.42
CA THR A 16 1.14 2.92 0.38
C THR A 16 0.73 2.45 1.77
N LEU A 17 1.69 2.00 2.59
CA LEU A 17 1.49 1.62 3.97
C LEU A 17 0.97 2.80 4.80
N ILE A 18 1.60 3.97 4.69
CA ILE A 18 1.20 5.18 5.41
C ILE A 18 -0.22 5.59 5.03
N LEU A 19 -0.54 5.64 3.73
CA LEU A 19 -1.89 5.94 3.23
C LEU A 19 -2.93 4.95 3.77
N SER A 20 -2.62 3.65 3.71
CA SER A 20 -3.51 2.60 4.19
C SER A 20 -3.77 2.70 5.69
N ILE A 21 -2.75 3.04 6.50
CA ILE A 21 -2.90 3.29 7.93
C ILE A 21 -3.77 4.52 8.20
N ILE A 22 -3.56 5.62 7.47
CA ILE A 22 -4.39 6.84 7.60
C ILE A 22 -5.86 6.52 7.31
N MET A 23 -6.13 5.78 6.24
CA MET A 23 -7.48 5.30 5.91
C MET A 23 -8.08 4.49 7.05
N LEU A 24 -7.34 3.50 7.55
CA LEU A 24 -7.75 2.65 8.65
C LEU A 24 -8.14 3.47 9.89
N LEU A 25 -7.32 4.46 10.26
CA LEU A 25 -7.58 5.34 11.40
C LEU A 25 -8.82 6.22 11.18
N ASN A 26 -8.99 6.76 9.97
CA ASN A 26 -10.16 7.57 9.63
C ASN A 26 -11.45 6.74 9.69
N PHE A 27 -11.44 5.52 9.16
CA PHE A 27 -12.60 4.64 9.23
C PHE A 27 -12.90 4.16 10.64
N PHE A 28 -11.89 3.83 11.45
CA PHE A 28 -12.09 3.47 12.86
C PHE A 28 -12.75 4.61 13.65
N ARG A 29 -12.39 5.87 13.36
CA ARG A 29 -13.04 7.04 13.96
C ARG A 29 -14.48 7.23 13.45
N GLY A 30 -14.72 7.05 12.14
CA GLY A 30 -16.04 7.16 11.52
C GLY A 30 -17.03 6.04 11.90
N PHE A 31 -16.51 4.86 12.25
CA PHE A 31 -17.30 3.68 12.64
C PHE A 31 -18.21 3.90 13.86
N ARG A 32 -17.89 4.91 14.70
CA ARG A 32 -18.73 5.28 15.85
C ARG A 32 -20.02 6.02 15.45
N GLY A 33 -20.09 6.59 14.24
CA GLY A 33 -21.22 7.44 13.81
C GLY A 33 -22.12 6.81 12.76
N VAL A 34 -21.58 6.08 11.78
CA VAL A 34 -22.35 5.59 10.62
C VAL A 34 -21.86 4.19 10.21
N ARG A 35 -22.64 3.14 10.51
CA ARG A 35 -22.36 1.77 10.05
C ARG A 35 -22.90 1.56 8.65
N SER A 36 -22.17 2.03 7.63
CA SER A 36 -22.44 1.67 6.24
C SER A 36 -21.64 0.42 5.86
N THR A 37 -22.26 -0.52 5.12
CA THR A 37 -21.59 -1.69 4.55
C THR A 37 -20.41 -1.29 3.65
N PHE A 38 -20.50 -0.12 3.03
CA PHE A 38 -19.42 0.47 2.24
C PHE A 38 -18.17 0.80 3.07
N THR A 39 -18.36 1.42 4.25
CA THR A 39 -17.26 1.75 5.18
C THR A 39 -16.58 0.50 5.71
N VAL A 40 -17.35 -0.56 6.00
CA VAL A 40 -16.79 -1.85 6.43
C VAL A 40 -15.89 -2.43 5.34
N GLY A 41 -16.36 -2.46 4.09
CA GLY A 41 -15.59 -2.95 2.95
C GLY A 41 -14.29 -2.19 2.74
N LEU A 42 -14.35 -0.85 2.77
CA LEU A 42 -13.17 0.00 2.68
C LEU A 42 -12.18 -0.24 3.83
N THR A 43 -12.67 -0.41 5.06
CA THR A 43 -11.82 -0.69 6.23
C THR A 43 -11.07 -2.01 6.07
N THR A 44 -11.76 -3.07 5.63
CA THR A 44 -11.13 -4.38 5.38
C THR A 44 -10.08 -4.28 4.29
N ILE A 45 -10.39 -3.60 3.18
CA ILE A 45 -9.45 -3.41 2.07
C ILE A 45 -8.21 -2.63 2.53
N SER A 46 -8.38 -1.51 3.24
CA SER A 46 -7.25 -0.75 3.79
C SER A 46 -6.41 -1.55 4.78
N CYS A 47 -7.01 -2.45 5.56
CA CYS A 47 -6.28 -3.35 6.44
C CYS A 47 -5.43 -4.36 5.65
N VAL A 48 -6.00 -4.96 4.60
CA VAL A 48 -5.28 -5.89 3.74
C VAL A 48 -4.10 -5.19 3.06
N PHE A 49 -4.30 -4.00 2.49
CA PHE A 49 -3.21 -3.23 1.89
C PHE A 49 -2.13 -2.84 2.92
N ALA A 50 -2.50 -2.42 4.12
CA ALA A 50 -1.51 -2.11 5.15
C ALA A 50 -0.64 -3.33 5.51
N ILE A 51 -1.24 -4.52 5.64
CA ILE A 51 -0.48 -5.74 5.91
C ILE A 51 0.38 -6.11 4.70
N GLN A 52 -0.21 -6.07 3.50
CA GLN A 52 0.48 -6.39 2.26
C GLN A 52 1.71 -5.50 2.06
N SER A 53 1.57 -4.17 2.11
CA SER A 53 2.69 -3.25 1.89
C SER A 53 3.76 -3.40 2.96
N GLY A 54 3.38 -3.69 4.22
CA GLY A 54 4.33 -4.02 5.29
C GLY A 54 5.16 -5.27 4.99
N VAL A 55 4.52 -6.32 4.46
CA VAL A 55 5.19 -7.56 4.04
C VAL A 55 6.06 -7.31 2.80
N SER A 56 5.58 -6.53 1.82
CA SER A 56 6.32 -6.17 0.60
C SER A 56 7.63 -5.44 0.92
N ILE A 57 7.63 -4.51 1.87
CA ILE A 57 8.86 -3.80 2.30
C ILE A 57 9.92 -4.80 2.78
N TYR A 58 9.54 -5.76 3.61
CA TYR A 58 10.46 -6.79 4.09
C TYR A 58 10.99 -7.66 2.95
N ILE A 59 10.11 -8.11 2.05
CA ILE A 59 10.49 -8.94 0.90
C ILE A 59 11.42 -8.18 -0.04
N TYR A 60 11.11 -6.92 -0.38
CA TYR A 60 11.93 -6.09 -1.27
C TYR A 60 13.29 -5.79 -0.66
N SER A 61 13.35 -5.56 0.66
CA SER A 61 14.62 -5.41 1.38
C SER A 61 15.48 -6.67 1.25
N TYR A 62 14.89 -7.85 1.42
CA TYR A 62 15.60 -9.13 1.27
C TYR A 62 16.00 -9.40 -0.19
N PHE A 63 15.12 -9.13 -1.16
CA PHE A 63 15.35 -9.37 -2.58
C PHE A 63 16.37 -8.40 -3.18
N SER A 64 16.48 -7.18 -2.66
CA SER A 64 17.49 -6.22 -3.12
C SER A 64 18.94 -6.73 -2.99
N MET A 65 19.18 -7.66 -2.05
CA MET A 65 20.48 -8.27 -1.82
C MET A 65 20.77 -9.47 -2.74
N HIS A 66 19.74 -10.09 -3.31
CA HIS A 66 19.84 -11.38 -4.01
C HIS A 66 19.45 -11.31 -5.49
N TYR A 67 18.65 -10.32 -5.90
CA TYR A 67 18.07 -10.24 -7.24
C TYR A 67 18.37 -8.91 -7.94
N GLY A 68 18.48 -8.99 -9.27
CA GLY A 68 18.79 -7.87 -10.15
C GLY A 68 17.56 -7.12 -10.70
N LEU A 69 17.82 -6.36 -11.76
CA LEU A 69 16.85 -5.50 -12.46
C LEU A 69 15.64 -6.24 -13.04
N GLU A 70 15.83 -7.48 -13.46
CA GLU A 70 14.80 -8.30 -14.12
C GLU A 70 13.57 -8.52 -13.24
N LEU A 71 13.77 -8.59 -11.92
CA LEU A 71 12.71 -8.76 -10.94
C LEU A 71 12.21 -7.41 -10.39
N SER A 72 13.11 -6.42 -10.25
CA SER A 72 12.77 -5.15 -9.61
C SER A 72 11.84 -4.28 -10.46
N LEU A 73 11.98 -4.33 -11.80
CA LEU A 73 11.18 -3.52 -12.74
C LEU A 73 9.69 -3.93 -12.78
N PRO A 74 9.35 -5.22 -12.94
CA PRO A 74 7.96 -5.67 -12.85
C PRO A 74 7.33 -5.37 -11.49
N LEU A 75 8.09 -5.53 -10.41
CA LEU A 75 7.63 -5.20 -9.05
C LEU A 75 7.38 -3.69 -8.90
N ALA A 76 8.21 -2.83 -9.51
CA ALA A 76 7.97 -1.39 -9.51
C ALA A 76 6.65 -1.03 -10.17
N LEU A 77 6.36 -1.62 -11.33
CA LEU A 77 5.07 -1.45 -12.01
C LEU A 77 3.91 -1.88 -11.08
N LEU A 78 4.04 -3.02 -10.42
CA LEU A 78 3.01 -3.54 -9.52
C LEU A 78 2.79 -2.61 -8.32
N SER A 79 3.86 -2.15 -7.65
CA SER A 79 3.78 -1.21 -6.53
C SER A 79 3.21 0.16 -6.95
N THR A 80 3.49 0.63 -8.17
CA THR A 80 2.87 1.87 -8.67
C THR A 80 1.37 1.72 -8.90
N LEU A 81 0.92 0.58 -9.44
CA LEU A 81 -0.50 0.29 -9.63
C LEU A 81 -1.23 0.15 -8.30
N GLU A 82 -0.59 -0.49 -7.32
CA GLU A 82 -1.10 -0.59 -5.96
C GLU A 82 -1.29 0.80 -5.33
N LEU A 83 -0.26 1.65 -5.39
CA LEU A 83 -0.35 3.01 -4.86
C LEU A 83 -1.49 3.80 -5.51
N LEU A 84 -1.67 3.68 -6.84
CA LEU A 84 -2.79 4.29 -7.55
C LEU A 84 -4.14 3.72 -7.09
N GLY A 85 -4.24 2.41 -6.89
CA GLY A 85 -5.44 1.76 -6.34
C GLY A 85 -5.79 2.28 -4.95
N VAL A 86 -4.81 2.36 -4.04
CA VAL A 86 -5.03 2.89 -2.69
C VAL A 86 -5.36 4.38 -2.72
N ALA A 87 -4.68 5.17 -3.56
CA ALA A 87 -4.94 6.60 -3.70
C ALA A 87 -6.36 6.89 -4.23
N THR A 88 -6.85 6.09 -5.18
CA THR A 88 -8.23 6.23 -5.69
C THR A 88 -9.26 5.85 -4.62
N LEU A 89 -9.04 4.78 -3.85
CA LEU A 89 -9.89 4.44 -2.71
C LEU A 89 -9.88 5.52 -1.63
N PHE A 90 -8.71 6.13 -1.37
CA PHE A 90 -8.58 7.25 -0.44
C PHE A 90 -9.41 8.45 -0.90
N TYR A 91 -9.32 8.81 -2.18
CA TYR A 91 -10.12 9.89 -2.76
C TYR A 91 -11.63 9.62 -2.65
N LEU A 92 -12.07 8.41 -2.99
CA LEU A 92 -13.48 8.01 -2.88
C LEU A 92 -13.98 8.00 -1.43
N SER A 93 -13.10 7.73 -0.46
CA SER A 93 -13.47 7.74 0.95
C SER A 93 -13.69 9.14 1.55
N GLN A 94 -13.23 10.20 0.86
CA GLN A 94 -13.39 11.59 1.27
C GLN A 94 -14.64 12.26 0.70
N GLN A 95 -15.28 11.64 -0.31
CA GLN A 95 -16.55 12.10 -0.90
C GLN A 95 -17.74 11.69 -0.02
#